data_AF-A0AAP2UU84-F1
#
_entry.id   AF-A0AAP2UU84-F1
#
_cell.length_a   1.000
_cell.length_b   1.000
_cell.length_c   1.000
_cell.angle_alpha   90.00
_cell.angle_beta   90.00
_cell.angle_gamma   90.00
#
_symmetry.space_group_name_H-M   'P 1'
#
loop_
_entity.id
_entity.type
_entity.pdbx_description
1 polymer ?
#
loop_
_entity_poly.entity_id
_entity_poly.type
_entity_poly.pdbx_seq_one_letter_code
_entity_poly.pdbx_strand_id
1 'polypeptide(L)'
;MSTVQAGRMPRTAALAPATAAAAAAARTTATATATPPAHTPAAAPAHTPAPGAARPLETEYRPRVPIDAARAIRYQRHGANDPAFAVDGSVLWRASRTPEGVATLAIRPDRSRIRAAAWGPGAEWALHQLPALCGGLDDPAGFDAGRHPLIAEVHRRHPDLRIGRTDLVFEALASAVIEQKVTGLQAFGAWRVLVTRFGERAPGPTPKAMFAPPSIDGWRHIPSWAWHRAGVEPPQARTIVETARRGASVVAAVMDAGAGEAVDRVLMSLRGIGIWTSAETRIRALGDPDAVSVADYHLAHEVGNALTGHRVDDDGMLELLEPWAGHRQRVIRLIYAGGVREQRRGPRLHPEDHRDR
;
A
#
# COMPACT_ATOMS: atom_id res chain seq x y z
N MET A 1 37.25 36.44 32.26
CA MET A 1 36.95 37.31 31.10
C MET A 1 35.51 37.04 30.69
N SER A 2 34.71 38.11 30.51
CA SER A 2 33.29 38.19 30.08
C SER A 2 32.27 37.62 31.07
N THR A 3 31.42 38.36 31.81
CA THR A 3 30.60 39.59 31.66
C THR A 3 29.45 39.53 30.64
N VAL A 4 28.29 40.05 31.10
CA VAL A 4 27.00 40.45 30.43
C VAL A 4 25.84 39.62 31.01
N GLN A 5 25.03 40.04 31.99
CA GLN A 5 24.26 41.27 32.30
C GLN A 5 23.02 41.49 31.42
N ALA A 6 21.87 41.22 32.02
CA ALA A 6 20.52 41.50 31.53
C ALA A 6 20.11 42.96 31.84
N GLY A 7 19.27 43.56 30.98
CA GLY A 7 18.65 44.84 31.28
C GLY A 7 17.82 45.49 30.17
N ARG A 8 16.49 45.40 30.33
CA ARG A 8 15.48 46.48 30.23
C ARG A 8 15.05 47.08 28.87
N MET A 9 13.73 47.04 28.66
CA MET A 9 12.93 47.90 27.77
C MET A 9 12.89 49.37 28.21
N PRO A 10 12.46 50.29 27.31
CA PRO A 10 11.21 51.01 27.59
C PRO A 10 10.24 51.18 26.39
N ARG A 11 9.02 51.63 26.75
CA ARG A 11 7.77 51.83 26.00
C ARG A 11 7.69 53.18 25.25
N THR A 12 6.55 53.34 24.55
CA THR A 12 5.83 54.57 24.10
C THR A 12 6.18 55.08 22.68
N ALA A 13 5.27 55.57 21.83
CA ALA A 13 3.83 55.83 21.86
C ALA A 13 3.24 55.87 20.42
N ALA A 14 1.90 55.86 20.35
CA ALA A 14 1.03 55.84 19.18
C ALA A 14 0.98 57.14 18.34
N LEU A 15 0.56 57.04 17.07
CA LEU A 15 -0.35 57.99 16.39
C LEU A 15 -0.85 57.40 15.05
N ALA A 16 -2.16 57.45 14.85
CA ALA A 16 -2.90 57.34 13.57
C ALA A 16 -3.71 58.65 13.41
N PRO A 17 -4.62 58.83 12.43
CA PRO A 17 -4.70 58.50 10.98
C PRO A 17 -4.98 59.79 10.15
N ALA A 18 -5.19 59.71 8.81
CA ALA A 18 -6.09 60.59 8.01
C ALA A 18 -5.88 60.40 6.47
N THR A 19 -6.92 60.00 5.71
CA THR A 19 -7.69 60.76 4.65
C THR A 19 -7.00 60.80 3.26
N ALA A 20 -7.60 60.84 2.07
CA ALA A 20 -8.94 61.01 1.45
C ALA A 20 -8.88 60.32 0.05
N ALA A 21 -9.88 59.67 -0.55
CA ALA A 21 -11.18 60.10 -1.12
C ALA A 21 -11.13 61.20 -2.22
N ALA A 22 -11.55 60.83 -3.46
CA ALA A 22 -12.30 61.61 -4.50
C ALA A 22 -11.90 61.16 -5.94
N ALA A 23 -12.81 60.54 -6.72
CA ALA A 23 -13.79 61.13 -7.67
C ALA A 23 -13.26 61.10 -9.13
N ALA A 24 -13.77 60.23 -10.01
CA ALA A 24 -14.99 60.35 -10.83
C ALA A 24 -14.87 61.31 -12.04
N ALA A 25 -14.99 60.75 -13.26
CA ALA A 25 -15.48 61.47 -14.43
C ALA A 25 -16.06 60.48 -15.45
N ALA A 26 -17.39 60.49 -15.56
CA ALA A 26 -18.17 59.82 -16.59
C ALA A 26 -18.13 60.61 -17.91
N ARG A 27 -18.23 59.91 -19.04
CA ARG A 27 -18.77 60.46 -20.29
C ARG A 27 -19.63 59.42 -20.99
N THR A 28 -20.92 59.73 -21.06
CA THR A 28 -21.97 59.04 -21.81
C THR A 28 -22.08 59.70 -23.18
N THR A 29 -22.20 58.92 -24.25
CA THR A 29 -22.86 59.34 -25.51
C THR A 29 -23.67 58.16 -26.05
N ALA A 30 -24.78 58.50 -26.68
CA ALA A 30 -25.98 57.70 -26.82
C ALA A 30 -26.07 56.88 -28.12
N THR A 31 -26.77 55.76 -27.99
CA THR A 31 -27.70 55.05 -28.89
C THR A 31 -27.56 55.15 -30.41
N ALA A 32 -27.36 54.00 -31.06
CA ALA A 32 -27.94 53.69 -32.36
C ALA A 32 -28.27 52.19 -32.44
N THR A 33 -29.55 51.89 -32.67
CA THR A 33 -30.14 50.56 -32.77
C THR A 33 -29.82 49.95 -34.14
N ALA A 34 -29.16 48.78 -34.15
CA ALA A 34 -29.02 47.97 -35.35
C ALA A 34 -29.07 46.49 -34.98
N THR A 35 -30.07 45.78 -35.48
CA THR A 35 -30.27 44.33 -35.33
C THR A 35 -29.33 43.57 -36.27
N PRO A 36 -28.45 42.67 -35.78
CA PRO A 36 -27.75 41.72 -36.61
C PRO A 36 -28.45 40.34 -36.64
N PRO A 37 -28.16 39.51 -37.65
CA PRO A 37 -28.99 38.35 -38.02
C PRO A 37 -28.80 37.15 -37.09
N ALA A 38 -29.76 36.23 -37.15
CA ALA A 38 -29.78 34.98 -36.40
C ALA A 38 -28.46 34.20 -36.54
N HIS A 39 -27.75 34.03 -35.43
CA HIS A 39 -26.64 33.11 -35.30
C HIS A 39 -27.19 31.68 -35.21
N THR A 40 -26.97 30.88 -36.25
CA THR A 40 -27.01 29.42 -36.19
C THR A 40 -26.14 28.96 -35.01
N PRO A 41 -26.61 28.05 -34.12
CA PRO A 41 -25.78 27.55 -33.04
C PRO A 41 -24.56 26.86 -33.64
N ALA A 42 -23.37 27.39 -33.35
CA ALA A 42 -22.12 26.73 -33.67
C ALA A 42 -22.13 25.34 -33.03
N ALA A 43 -21.87 24.33 -33.86
CA ALA A 43 -21.70 22.96 -33.41
C ALA A 43 -20.71 22.94 -32.24
N ALA A 44 -21.12 22.29 -31.14
CA ALA A 44 -20.25 22.03 -30.00
C ALA A 44 -18.91 21.49 -30.51
N PRO A 45 -17.77 21.92 -29.94
CA PRO A 45 -16.48 21.40 -30.36
C PRO A 45 -16.52 19.88 -30.22
N ALA A 46 -16.30 19.19 -31.34
CA ALA A 46 -16.17 17.75 -31.38
C ALA A 46 -15.23 17.32 -30.24
N HIS A 47 -15.72 16.39 -29.43
CA HIS A 47 -14.95 15.77 -28.37
C HIS A 47 -13.68 15.20 -28.99
N THR A 48 -12.56 15.92 -28.88
CA THR A 48 -11.26 15.39 -29.24
C THR A 48 -11.08 14.14 -28.39
N PRO A 49 -10.92 12.94 -28.99
CA PRO A 49 -10.67 11.75 -28.20
C PRO A 49 -9.46 12.02 -27.34
N ALA A 50 -9.56 11.76 -26.03
CA ALA A 50 -8.39 11.73 -25.16
C ALA A 50 -7.29 10.92 -25.85
N PRO A 51 -6.00 11.33 -25.78
CA PRO A 51 -4.90 10.64 -26.44
C PRO A 51 -5.04 9.14 -26.17
N GLY A 52 -5.28 8.39 -27.25
CA GLY A 52 -5.82 7.04 -27.20
C GLY A 52 -5.04 6.22 -26.19
N ALA A 53 -5.73 5.71 -25.16
CA ALA A 53 -5.13 4.78 -24.23
C ALA A 53 -4.48 3.67 -25.06
N ALA A 54 -3.16 3.52 -24.96
CA ALA A 54 -2.43 2.48 -25.67
C ALA A 54 -3.18 1.16 -25.50
N ARG A 55 -3.33 0.41 -26.59
CA ARG A 55 -4.00 -0.88 -26.56
C ARG A 55 -3.34 -1.74 -25.46
N PRO A 56 -4.12 -2.34 -24.54
CA PRO A 56 -3.51 -3.18 -23.51
C PRO A 56 -2.74 -4.34 -24.11
N LEU A 57 -1.69 -4.76 -23.41
CA LEU A 57 -1.19 -6.12 -23.54
C LEU A 57 -2.11 -7.04 -22.76
N GLU A 58 -2.42 -8.21 -23.30
CA GLU A 58 -3.36 -9.15 -22.68
C GLU A 58 -2.72 -10.52 -22.52
N THR A 59 -3.07 -11.21 -21.43
CA THR A 59 -2.68 -12.60 -21.20
C THR A 59 -3.81 -13.39 -20.55
N GLU A 60 -3.73 -14.71 -20.66
CA GLU A 60 -4.57 -15.64 -19.92
C GLU A 60 -3.67 -16.62 -19.17
N TYR A 61 -3.70 -16.56 -17.84
CA TYR A 61 -3.05 -17.52 -16.97
C TYR A 61 -4.02 -18.65 -16.61
N ARG A 62 -3.61 -19.90 -16.87
CA ARG A 62 -4.35 -21.10 -16.48
C ARG A 62 -3.55 -21.86 -15.42
N PRO A 63 -3.92 -21.79 -14.13
CA PRO A 63 -3.23 -22.51 -13.09
C PRO A 63 -3.43 -24.03 -13.27
N ARG A 64 -2.42 -24.82 -12.84
CA ARG A 64 -2.46 -26.28 -12.96
C ARG A 64 -3.54 -26.93 -12.09
N VAL A 65 -3.89 -26.26 -10.99
CA VAL A 65 -4.96 -26.62 -10.06
C VAL A 65 -5.82 -25.38 -9.81
N PRO A 66 -7.08 -25.52 -9.39
CA PRO A 66 -7.89 -24.37 -8.97
C PRO A 66 -7.20 -23.54 -7.88
N ILE A 67 -7.29 -22.21 -7.97
CA ILE A 67 -6.75 -21.26 -6.98
C ILE A 67 -7.75 -20.13 -6.69
N ASP A 68 -7.77 -19.64 -5.45
CA ASP A 68 -8.49 -18.42 -5.06
C ASP A 68 -7.60 -17.19 -5.34
N ALA A 69 -7.37 -16.92 -6.63
CA ALA A 69 -6.55 -15.81 -7.08
C ALA A 69 -7.06 -14.47 -6.54
N ALA A 70 -8.38 -14.31 -6.42
CA ALA A 70 -8.98 -13.09 -5.89
C ALA A 70 -8.53 -12.81 -4.45
N ARG A 71 -8.51 -13.84 -3.58
CA ARG A 71 -8.03 -13.69 -2.20
C ARG A 71 -6.52 -13.47 -2.12
N ALA A 72 -5.73 -14.16 -2.95
CA ALA A 72 -4.28 -13.96 -3.02
C ALA A 72 -3.94 -12.51 -3.42
N ILE A 73 -4.58 -11.98 -4.47
CA ILE A 73 -4.35 -10.61 -4.97
C ILE A 73 -4.85 -9.56 -3.96
N ARG A 74 -6.04 -9.74 -3.38
CA ARG A 74 -6.63 -8.77 -2.43
C ARG A 74 -5.79 -8.57 -1.18
N TYR A 75 -4.93 -9.52 -0.84
CA TYR A 75 -4.04 -9.38 0.30
C TYR A 75 -3.00 -8.25 0.11
N GLN A 76 -2.72 -7.86 -1.13
CA GLN A 76 -1.78 -6.77 -1.46
C GLN A 76 -2.39 -5.36 -1.31
N ARG A 77 -3.65 -5.26 -0.85
CA ARG A 77 -4.40 -3.99 -0.78
C ARG A 77 -4.21 -3.29 0.57
N HIS A 78 -3.88 -2.00 0.53
CA HIS A 78 -3.74 -1.12 1.69
C HIS A 78 -5.05 -0.38 2.00
N GLY A 79 -6.03 -1.11 2.51
CA GLY A 79 -7.31 -0.56 2.94
C GLY A 79 -8.26 -0.16 1.80
N ALA A 80 -9.43 0.38 2.16
CA ALA A 80 -10.50 0.66 1.21
C ALA A 80 -10.13 1.70 0.14
N ASN A 81 -9.34 2.70 0.53
CA ASN A 81 -9.00 3.86 -0.28
C ASN A 81 -7.58 3.80 -0.88
N ASP A 82 -7.02 2.59 -1.03
CA ASP A 82 -5.71 2.37 -1.64
C ASP A 82 -5.63 3.07 -3.03
N PRO A 83 -4.67 3.97 -3.27
CA PRO A 83 -4.48 4.59 -4.58
C PRO A 83 -3.86 3.63 -5.61
N ALA A 84 -3.19 2.56 -5.16
CA ALA A 84 -2.56 1.56 -6.02
C ALA A 84 -3.47 0.35 -6.28
N PHE A 85 -4.66 0.29 -5.67
CA PHE A 85 -5.57 -0.84 -5.81
C PHE A 85 -7.04 -0.40 -5.97
N ALA A 86 -7.76 -1.05 -6.87
CA ALA A 86 -9.21 -0.87 -7.00
C ALA A 86 -9.91 -2.20 -7.27
N VAL A 87 -11.19 -2.25 -6.93
CA VAL A 87 -12.09 -3.32 -7.36
C VAL A 87 -13.22 -2.63 -8.11
N ASP A 88 -13.41 -3.02 -9.37
CA ASP A 88 -14.48 -2.51 -10.23
C ASP A 88 -15.23 -3.71 -10.82
N GLY A 89 -16.47 -3.93 -10.33
CA GLY A 89 -17.20 -5.16 -10.57
C GLY A 89 -16.40 -6.41 -10.20
N SER A 90 -16.17 -7.29 -11.18
CA SER A 90 -15.37 -8.52 -11.02
C SER A 90 -13.88 -8.33 -11.31
N VAL A 91 -13.42 -7.10 -11.60
CA VAL A 91 -12.04 -6.82 -12.02
C VAL A 91 -11.25 -6.21 -10.86
N LEU A 92 -10.10 -6.80 -10.58
CA LEU A 92 -9.11 -6.26 -9.65
C LEU A 92 -8.12 -5.41 -10.44
N TRP A 93 -7.92 -4.17 -10.02
CA TRP A 93 -6.98 -3.26 -10.62
C TRP A 93 -5.81 -3.03 -9.67
N ARG A 94 -4.58 -3.15 -10.16
CA ARG A 94 -3.37 -2.87 -9.41
C ARG A 94 -2.43 -1.97 -10.21
N ALA A 95 -1.97 -0.89 -9.62
CA ALA A 95 -0.92 -0.03 -10.15
C ALA A 95 0.38 -0.33 -9.41
N SER A 96 1.50 -0.43 -10.12
CA SER A 96 2.76 -0.88 -9.54
C SER A 96 3.97 -0.25 -10.21
N ARG A 97 5.03 -0.05 -9.42
CA ARG A 97 6.35 0.31 -9.94
C ARG A 97 7.12 -0.97 -10.20
N THR A 98 7.11 -1.45 -11.43
CA THR A 98 7.89 -2.62 -11.83
C THR A 98 9.35 -2.23 -12.12
N PRO A 99 10.28 -3.19 -12.20
CA PRO A 99 11.64 -2.93 -12.67
C PRO A 99 11.70 -2.30 -14.08
N GLU A 100 10.69 -2.54 -14.91
CA GLU A 100 10.58 -2.03 -16.29
C GLU A 100 9.74 -0.75 -16.40
N GLY A 101 9.33 -0.18 -15.26
CA GLY A 101 8.54 1.07 -15.19
C GLY A 101 7.14 0.86 -14.62
N VAL A 102 6.29 1.88 -14.73
CA VAL A 102 4.92 1.79 -14.16
C VAL A 102 4.07 0.85 -14.99
N ALA A 103 3.32 0.00 -14.30
CA ALA A 103 2.28 -0.83 -14.89
C ALA A 103 0.94 -0.62 -14.19
N THR A 104 -0.13 -0.63 -14.96
CA THR A 104 -1.47 -0.92 -14.47
C THR A 104 -1.86 -2.29 -14.93
N LEU A 105 -2.38 -3.12 -14.03
CA LEU A 105 -2.86 -4.46 -14.31
C LEU A 105 -4.35 -4.54 -13.95
N ALA A 106 -5.20 -4.90 -14.92
CA ALA A 106 -6.60 -5.24 -14.72
C ALA A 106 -6.76 -6.75 -14.80
N ILE A 107 -7.23 -7.37 -13.72
CA ILE A 107 -7.26 -8.82 -13.55
C ILE A 107 -8.71 -9.23 -13.35
N ARG A 108 -9.21 -10.14 -14.19
CA ARG A 108 -10.48 -10.83 -13.96
C ARG A 108 -10.18 -12.24 -13.47
N PRO A 109 -10.18 -12.46 -12.15
CA PRO A 109 -9.94 -13.78 -11.59
C PRO A 109 -11.16 -14.69 -11.82
N ASP A 110 -10.86 -15.92 -12.22
CA ASP A 110 -11.71 -17.10 -12.07
C ASP A 110 -10.83 -18.22 -11.48
N ARG A 111 -11.43 -19.29 -10.96
CA ARG A 111 -10.69 -20.37 -10.27
C ARG A 111 -9.69 -21.10 -11.16
N SER A 112 -10.00 -21.23 -12.45
CA SER A 112 -9.21 -22.04 -13.40
C SER A 112 -8.63 -21.23 -14.55
N ARG A 113 -8.98 -19.94 -14.63
CA ARG A 113 -8.64 -19.08 -15.77
C ARG A 113 -8.61 -17.62 -15.33
N ILE A 114 -7.43 -17.06 -15.23
CA ILE A 114 -7.23 -15.66 -14.87
C ILE A 114 -6.90 -14.89 -16.15
N ARG A 115 -7.75 -13.94 -16.53
CA ARG A 115 -7.47 -13.04 -17.66
C ARG A 115 -6.93 -11.73 -17.11
N ALA A 116 -5.90 -11.20 -17.74
CA ALA A 116 -5.36 -9.91 -17.37
C ALA A 116 -5.06 -9.05 -18.59
N ALA A 117 -5.22 -7.75 -18.41
CA ALA A 117 -4.80 -6.72 -19.33
C ALA A 117 -3.84 -5.77 -18.59
N ALA A 118 -2.79 -5.32 -19.27
CA ALA A 118 -1.81 -4.41 -18.69
C ALA A 118 -1.49 -3.23 -19.60
N TRP A 119 -1.18 -2.10 -18.97
CA TRP A 119 -0.81 -0.84 -19.61
C TRP A 119 0.47 -0.27 -19.01
N GLY A 120 1.20 0.51 -19.80
CA GLY A 120 2.39 1.22 -19.37
C GLY A 120 3.70 0.52 -19.70
N PRO A 121 4.85 1.17 -19.44
CA PRO A 121 6.17 0.61 -19.72
C PRO A 121 6.43 -0.74 -19.03
N GLY A 122 5.87 -0.96 -17.84
CA GLY A 122 6.03 -2.22 -17.09
C GLY A 122 5.00 -3.31 -17.40
N ALA A 123 4.21 -3.16 -18.46
CA ALA A 123 3.08 -4.05 -18.74
C ALA A 123 3.50 -5.50 -18.98
N GLU A 124 4.57 -5.74 -19.74
CA GLU A 124 5.09 -7.08 -20.02
C GLU A 124 5.54 -7.79 -18.74
N TRP A 125 6.37 -7.11 -17.94
CA TRP A 125 6.77 -7.61 -16.62
C TRP A 125 5.57 -7.97 -15.73
N ALA A 126 4.57 -7.09 -15.65
CA ALA A 126 3.40 -7.31 -14.81
C ALA A 126 2.56 -8.52 -15.26
N LEU A 127 2.44 -8.75 -16.57
CA LEU A 127 1.76 -9.92 -17.11
C LEU A 127 2.56 -11.21 -16.90
N HIS A 128 3.89 -11.16 -17.03
CA HIS A 128 4.76 -12.29 -16.73
C HIS A 128 4.73 -12.66 -15.24
N GLN A 129 4.60 -11.68 -14.36
CA GLN A 129 4.53 -11.86 -12.91
C GLN A 129 3.16 -12.35 -12.42
N LEU A 130 2.11 -12.25 -13.24
CA LEU A 130 0.72 -12.59 -12.90
C LEU A 130 0.54 -13.98 -12.23
N PRO A 131 1.19 -15.08 -12.68
CA PRO A 131 1.07 -16.37 -12.01
C PRO A 131 1.51 -16.32 -10.54
N ALA A 132 2.62 -15.64 -10.24
CA ALA A 132 3.15 -15.50 -8.88
C ALA A 132 2.23 -14.65 -8.00
N LEU A 133 1.66 -13.57 -8.55
CA LEU A 133 0.67 -12.73 -7.88
C LEU A 133 -0.61 -13.49 -7.51
N CYS A 134 -1.03 -14.43 -8.38
CA CYS A 134 -2.18 -15.28 -8.12
C CYS A 134 -1.90 -16.41 -7.11
N GLY A 135 -0.64 -16.59 -6.67
CA GLY A 135 -0.22 -17.70 -5.81
C GLY A 135 0.08 -18.98 -6.56
N GLY A 136 0.32 -18.91 -7.88
CA GLY A 136 0.67 -20.06 -8.71
C GLY A 136 2.05 -20.67 -8.45
N LEU A 137 2.90 -19.97 -7.68
CA LEU A 137 4.21 -20.44 -7.23
C LEU A 137 4.19 -20.95 -5.78
N ASP A 138 3.04 -20.91 -5.12
CA ASP A 138 2.86 -21.40 -3.76
C ASP A 138 2.69 -22.92 -3.76
N ASP A 139 3.57 -23.64 -3.08
CA ASP A 139 3.52 -25.09 -2.92
C ASP A 139 2.94 -25.47 -1.55
N PRO A 140 1.71 -26.03 -1.49
CA PRO A 140 1.13 -26.50 -0.25
C PRO A 140 1.60 -27.90 0.16
N ALA A 141 2.51 -28.56 -0.59
CA ALA A 141 3.01 -29.87 -0.24
C ALA A 141 3.58 -29.90 1.19
N GLY A 142 3.31 -30.99 1.90
CA GLY A 142 3.70 -31.17 3.30
C GLY A 142 2.86 -30.40 4.33
N PHE A 143 1.89 -29.57 3.91
CA PHE A 143 0.96 -28.94 4.84
C PHE A 143 -0.06 -29.95 5.39
N ASP A 144 -0.01 -30.18 6.70
CA ASP A 144 -0.97 -31.04 7.41
C ASP A 144 -2.01 -30.21 8.18
N ALA A 145 -3.15 -29.95 7.52
CA ALA A 145 -4.28 -29.25 8.14
C ALA A 145 -4.93 -30.06 9.29
N GLY A 146 -4.72 -31.38 9.35
CA GLY A 146 -5.33 -32.29 10.31
C GLY A 146 -4.83 -32.11 11.75
N ARG A 147 -3.73 -31.38 11.94
CA ARG A 147 -3.13 -31.09 13.26
C ARG A 147 -4.05 -30.29 14.19
N HIS A 148 -5.08 -29.63 13.67
CA HIS A 148 -6.07 -28.94 14.50
C HIS A 148 -7.47 -28.90 13.84
N PRO A 149 -8.57 -29.22 14.56
CA PRO A 149 -9.91 -29.33 13.98
C PRO A 149 -10.39 -28.06 13.26
N LEU A 150 -10.12 -26.87 13.81
CA LEU A 150 -10.47 -25.61 13.15
C LEU A 150 -9.72 -25.44 11.82
N ILE A 151 -8.44 -25.78 11.78
CA ILE A 151 -7.60 -25.61 10.59
C ILE A 151 -8.04 -26.60 9.51
N ALA A 152 -8.30 -27.86 9.86
CA ALA A 152 -8.86 -28.85 8.96
C ALA A 152 -10.20 -28.41 8.35
N GLU A 153 -11.12 -27.90 9.19
CA GLU A 153 -12.42 -27.40 8.74
C GLU A 153 -12.28 -26.24 7.75
N VAL A 154 -11.48 -25.24 8.11
CA VAL A 154 -11.30 -24.05 7.28
C VAL A 154 -10.58 -24.40 5.99
N HIS A 155 -9.56 -25.26 6.03
CA HIS A 155 -8.85 -25.72 4.85
C HIS A 155 -9.79 -26.44 3.88
N ARG A 156 -10.68 -27.31 4.38
CA ARG A 156 -11.70 -27.98 3.55
C ARG A 156 -12.64 -26.99 2.85
N ARG A 157 -12.96 -25.85 3.48
CA ARG A 157 -13.80 -24.78 2.90
C ARG A 157 -13.03 -23.86 1.95
N HIS A 158 -11.70 -23.80 2.06
CA HIS A 158 -10.83 -22.96 1.25
C HIS A 158 -9.63 -23.78 0.69
N PRO A 159 -9.87 -24.87 -0.07
CA PRO A 159 -8.79 -25.73 -0.57
C PRO A 159 -7.88 -25.02 -1.59
N ASP A 160 -8.46 -24.01 -2.25
CA ASP A 160 -7.83 -23.21 -3.30
C ASP A 160 -7.03 -22.02 -2.72
N LEU A 161 -6.94 -21.88 -1.39
CA LEU A 161 -6.15 -20.82 -0.77
C LEU A 161 -4.68 -20.96 -1.16
N ARG A 162 -4.13 -19.89 -1.73
CA ARG A 162 -2.72 -19.75 -2.06
C ARG A 162 -2.15 -18.44 -1.54
N ILE A 163 -0.85 -18.41 -1.34
CA ILE A 163 -0.10 -17.22 -0.93
C ILE A 163 0.52 -16.59 -2.19
N GLY A 164 0.00 -15.43 -2.58
CA GLY A 164 0.53 -14.67 -3.71
C GLY A 164 1.73 -13.81 -3.32
N ARG A 165 2.59 -13.53 -4.29
CA ARG A 165 3.76 -12.65 -4.12
C ARG A 165 3.82 -11.57 -5.18
N THR A 166 4.46 -10.44 -4.88
CA THR A 166 4.57 -9.32 -5.82
C THR A 166 5.93 -9.20 -6.48
N ASP A 167 6.99 -9.80 -5.92
CA ASP A 167 8.39 -9.62 -6.32
C ASP A 167 8.89 -8.16 -6.22
N LEU A 168 8.10 -7.28 -5.60
CA LEU A 168 8.40 -5.85 -5.43
C LEU A 168 8.84 -5.59 -3.99
N VAL A 169 10.05 -6.07 -3.66
CA VAL A 169 10.63 -6.05 -2.30
C VAL A 169 10.60 -4.66 -1.67
N PHE A 170 11.05 -3.64 -2.40
CA PHE A 170 11.10 -2.28 -1.84
C PHE A 170 9.71 -1.69 -1.59
N GLU A 171 8.73 -1.99 -2.45
CA GLU A 171 7.35 -1.54 -2.27
C GLU A 171 6.75 -2.15 -1.00
N ALA A 172 6.88 -3.47 -0.84
CA ALA A 172 6.43 -4.18 0.35
C ALA A 172 7.12 -3.68 1.62
N LEU A 173 8.44 -3.44 1.55
CA LEU A 173 9.22 -2.96 2.69
C LEU A 173 8.81 -1.54 3.11
N ALA A 174 8.64 -0.63 2.14
CA ALA A 174 8.20 0.73 2.42
C ALA A 174 6.82 0.75 3.09
N SER A 175 5.88 -0.08 2.61
CA SER A 175 4.57 -0.20 3.28
C SER A 175 4.70 -0.77 4.69
N ALA A 176 5.46 -1.85 4.86
CA ALA A 176 5.66 -2.46 6.17
C ALA A 176 6.27 -1.46 7.17
N VAL A 177 7.22 -0.62 6.76
CA VAL A 177 7.78 0.43 7.62
C VAL A 177 6.74 1.48 8.00
N ILE A 178 5.87 1.91 7.07
CA ILE A 178 4.76 2.85 7.35
C ILE A 178 3.75 2.26 8.35
N GLU A 179 3.56 0.95 8.35
CA GLU A 179 2.64 0.24 9.23
C GLU A 179 3.17 0.01 10.66
N GLN A 180 4.46 0.27 10.92
CA GLN A 180 5.08 0.06 12.24
C GLN A 180 4.38 0.87 13.36
N LYS A 181 3.97 0.19 14.44
CA LYS A 181 3.48 0.79 15.70
C LYS A 181 2.28 1.74 15.56
N VAL A 182 1.57 1.71 14.45
CA VAL A 182 0.40 2.54 14.19
C VAL A 182 -0.81 1.67 13.87
N THR A 183 -2.01 2.25 13.95
CA THR A 183 -3.20 1.54 13.49
C THR A 183 -3.18 1.41 11.96
N GLY A 184 -3.80 0.36 11.43
CA GLY A 184 -3.96 0.20 9.98
C GLY A 184 -4.67 1.40 9.33
N LEU A 185 -5.57 2.09 10.04
CA LEU A 185 -6.21 3.31 9.53
C LEU A 185 -5.20 4.45 9.32
N GLN A 186 -4.30 4.67 10.28
CA GLN A 186 -3.23 5.67 10.16
C GLN A 186 -2.27 5.28 9.04
N ALA A 187 -1.80 4.03 9.02
CA ALA A 187 -0.87 3.54 8.01
C ALA A 187 -1.43 3.65 6.58
N PHE A 188 -2.65 3.16 6.35
CA PHE A 188 -3.30 3.24 5.03
C PHE A 188 -3.65 4.69 4.65
N GLY A 189 -3.91 5.54 5.63
CA GLY A 189 -4.04 6.98 5.44
C GLY A 189 -2.74 7.60 4.92
N ALA A 190 -1.62 7.30 5.57
CA ALA A 190 -0.29 7.75 5.19
C ALA A 190 0.12 7.23 3.81
N TRP A 191 -0.05 5.93 3.56
CA TRP A 191 0.17 5.28 2.26
C TRP A 191 -0.57 6.01 1.15
N ARG A 192 -1.88 6.25 1.34
CA ARG A 192 -2.71 6.96 0.37
C ARG A 192 -2.17 8.35 0.07
N VAL A 193 -1.82 9.14 1.10
CA VAL A 193 -1.30 10.50 0.91
C VAL A 193 0.03 10.48 0.15
N LEU A 194 0.96 9.62 0.57
CA LEU A 194 2.30 9.57 0.00
C LEU A 194 2.29 9.05 -1.45
N VAL A 195 1.59 7.95 -1.71
CA VAL A 195 1.52 7.35 -3.06
C VAL A 195 0.74 8.24 -4.03
N THR A 196 -0.33 8.90 -3.58
CA THR A 196 -1.06 9.84 -4.45
C THR A 196 -0.21 11.06 -4.83
N ARG A 197 0.62 11.56 -3.90
CA ARG A 197 1.36 12.82 -4.09
C ARG A 197 2.73 12.65 -4.71
N PHE A 198 3.43 11.56 -4.38
CA PHE A 198 4.81 11.30 -4.78
C PHE A 198 4.97 10.04 -5.64
N GLY A 199 3.89 9.27 -5.81
CA GLY A 199 3.83 8.20 -6.80
C GLY A 199 3.62 8.75 -8.20
N GLU A 200 3.55 7.84 -9.17
CA GLU A 200 3.32 8.18 -10.58
C GLU A 200 1.92 7.74 -10.99
N ARG A 201 1.26 8.57 -11.80
CA ARG A 201 -0.10 8.28 -12.25
C ARG A 201 -0.13 6.98 -13.04
N ALA A 202 -1.02 6.09 -12.66
CA ALA A 202 -1.16 4.79 -13.29
C ALA A 202 -1.62 4.95 -14.76
N PRO A 203 -0.96 4.29 -15.72
CA PRO A 203 -1.32 4.33 -17.13
C PRO A 203 -2.62 3.58 -17.42
N GLY A 204 -3.22 3.82 -18.58
CA GLY A 204 -4.42 3.11 -19.03
C GLY A 204 -5.75 3.64 -18.46
N PRO A 205 -6.88 3.00 -18.83
CA PRO A 205 -8.23 3.44 -18.50
C PRO A 205 -8.64 2.98 -17.09
N THR A 206 -7.87 3.42 -16.09
CA THR A 206 -8.11 3.07 -14.68
C THR A 206 -9.52 3.50 -14.22
N PRO A 207 -10.22 2.71 -13.37
CA PRO A 207 -11.61 2.97 -12.98
C PRO A 207 -11.76 4.20 -12.05
N LYS A 208 -10.64 4.65 -11.48
CA LYS A 208 -10.48 5.88 -10.70
C LYS A 208 -9.07 6.38 -10.93
N ALA A 209 -8.74 7.59 -10.47
CA ALA A 209 -7.35 8.02 -10.41
C ALA A 209 -6.55 7.04 -9.52
N MET A 210 -5.63 6.30 -10.15
CA MET A 210 -4.73 5.35 -9.49
C MET A 210 -3.29 5.81 -9.65
N PHE A 211 -2.44 5.40 -8.72
CA PHE A 211 -1.04 5.79 -8.66
C PHE A 211 -0.19 4.59 -8.28
N ALA A 212 0.88 4.35 -9.03
CA ALA A 212 1.91 3.42 -8.63
C ALA A 212 2.79 4.08 -7.56
N PRO A 213 3.27 3.32 -6.56
CA PRO A 213 4.18 3.83 -5.55
C PRO A 213 5.42 4.53 -6.15
N PRO A 214 6.04 5.46 -5.41
CA PRO A 214 7.30 6.09 -5.81
C PRO A 214 8.36 5.05 -6.19
N SER A 215 9.26 5.42 -7.11
CA SER A 215 10.50 4.67 -7.31
C SER A 215 11.33 4.66 -6.03
N ILE A 216 12.34 3.78 -5.96
CA ILE A 216 13.29 3.76 -4.83
C ILE A 216 13.86 5.17 -4.59
N ASP A 217 14.32 5.83 -5.65
CA ASP A 217 14.84 7.19 -5.55
C ASP A 217 13.74 8.24 -5.26
N GLY A 218 12.51 8.00 -5.71
CA GLY A 218 11.35 8.82 -5.36
C GLY A 218 11.09 8.83 -3.85
N TRP A 219 11.10 7.65 -3.20
CA TRP A 219 10.98 7.53 -1.75
C TRP A 219 12.09 8.27 -1.00
N ARG A 220 13.33 8.21 -1.51
CA ARG A 220 14.49 8.92 -0.93
C ARG A 220 14.30 10.45 -0.93
N HIS A 221 13.62 11.00 -1.94
CA HIS A 221 13.49 12.43 -2.15
C HIS A 221 12.16 13.03 -1.66
N ILE A 222 11.30 12.26 -0.99
CA ILE A 222 10.12 12.82 -0.34
C ILE A 222 10.58 13.80 0.74
N PRO A 223 10.16 15.09 0.68
CA PRO A 223 10.62 16.09 1.63
C PRO A 223 10.09 15.81 3.03
N SER A 224 10.89 16.15 4.06
CA SER A 224 10.59 15.87 5.48
C SER A 224 9.19 16.30 5.91
N TRP A 225 8.73 17.48 5.49
CA TRP A 225 7.40 18.02 5.83
C TRP A 225 6.25 17.17 5.27
N ALA A 226 6.48 16.41 4.19
CA ALA A 226 5.46 15.59 3.58
C ALA A 226 5.22 14.30 4.36
N TRP A 227 6.27 13.71 4.92
CA TRP A 227 6.18 12.58 5.86
C TRP A 227 5.35 12.95 7.09
N HIS A 228 5.68 14.10 7.69
CA HIS A 228 4.97 14.62 8.85
C HIS A 228 3.48 14.90 8.55
N ARG A 229 3.18 15.58 7.43
CA ARG A 229 1.77 15.80 7.00
C ARG A 229 1.01 14.50 6.72
N ALA A 230 1.70 13.44 6.27
CA ALA A 230 1.10 12.13 6.07
C ALA A 230 0.86 11.39 7.41
N GLY A 231 1.40 11.88 8.52
CA GLY A 231 1.34 11.22 9.83
C GLY A 231 2.35 10.07 9.98
N VAL A 232 3.42 10.07 9.17
CA VAL A 232 4.52 9.11 9.30
C VAL A 232 5.54 9.65 10.31
N GLU A 233 5.90 8.83 11.29
CA GLU A 233 6.82 9.23 12.33
C GLU A 233 8.25 9.42 11.78
N PRO A 234 9.05 10.34 12.34
CA PRO A 234 10.43 10.58 11.89
C PRO A 234 11.33 9.32 11.83
N PRO A 235 11.25 8.35 12.76
CA PRO A 235 12.00 7.10 12.65
C PRO A 235 11.61 6.26 11.43
N GLN A 236 10.32 6.13 11.13
CA GLN A 236 9.82 5.38 9.96
C GLN A 236 10.29 6.03 8.66
N ALA A 237 10.10 7.35 8.54
CA ALA A 237 10.55 8.11 7.37
C ALA A 237 12.07 7.98 7.15
N ARG A 238 12.85 8.07 8.23
CA ARG A 238 14.31 7.88 8.17
C ARG A 238 14.67 6.47 7.71
N THR A 239 14.01 5.44 8.23
CA THR A 239 14.26 4.05 7.81
C THR A 239 14.01 3.87 6.32
N ILE A 240 12.90 4.39 5.78
CA ILE A 240 12.60 4.30 4.34
C ILE A 240 13.66 5.05 3.52
N VAL A 241 13.99 6.28 3.88
CA VAL A 241 14.96 7.11 3.15
C VAL A 241 16.37 6.50 3.17
N GLU A 242 16.85 6.02 4.32
CA GLU A 242 18.17 5.39 4.43
C GLU A 242 18.21 4.04 3.71
N THR A 243 17.11 3.30 3.70
CA THR A 243 17.03 2.05 2.93
C THR A 243 16.98 2.32 1.43
N ALA A 244 16.26 3.37 1.01
CA ALA A 244 16.19 3.80 -0.38
C ALA A 244 17.57 4.14 -0.97
N ARG A 245 18.48 4.73 -0.18
CA ARG A 245 19.85 5.06 -0.62
C ARG A 245 20.63 3.86 -1.16
N ARG A 246 20.32 2.66 -0.65
CA ARG A 246 20.90 1.38 -1.08
C ARG A 246 19.83 0.42 -1.61
N GLY A 247 18.68 0.95 -2.05
CA GLY A 247 17.49 0.15 -2.29
C GLY A 247 17.69 -0.89 -3.38
N ALA A 248 18.39 -0.56 -4.48
CA ALA A 248 18.70 -1.52 -5.53
C ALA A 248 19.52 -2.71 -5.02
N SER A 249 20.57 -2.45 -4.22
CA SER A 249 21.39 -3.49 -3.60
C SER A 249 20.61 -4.31 -2.57
N VAL A 250 19.73 -3.69 -1.79
CA VAL A 250 18.84 -4.40 -0.86
C VAL A 250 17.89 -5.32 -1.61
N VAL A 251 17.26 -4.85 -2.68
CA VAL A 251 16.37 -5.67 -3.52
C VAL A 251 17.15 -6.86 -4.09
N ALA A 252 18.32 -6.63 -4.69
CA ALA A 252 19.16 -7.71 -5.22
C ALA A 252 19.53 -8.73 -4.13
N ALA A 253 20.03 -8.26 -2.98
CA ALA A 253 20.42 -9.15 -1.87
C ALA A 253 19.25 -9.96 -1.32
N VAL A 254 18.05 -9.40 -1.24
CA VAL A 254 16.84 -10.14 -0.82
C VAL A 254 16.46 -11.20 -1.85
N MET A 255 16.49 -10.85 -3.14
CA MET A 255 16.15 -11.80 -4.21
C MET A 255 17.18 -12.94 -4.31
N ASP A 256 18.47 -12.65 -4.10
CA ASP A 256 19.55 -13.64 -4.11
C ASP A 256 19.56 -14.54 -2.86
N ALA A 257 19.15 -14.01 -1.70
CA ALA A 257 19.06 -14.78 -0.46
C ALA A 257 18.01 -15.90 -0.51
N GLY A 258 17.06 -15.81 -1.44
CA GLY A 258 16.01 -16.81 -1.64
C GLY A 258 14.88 -16.70 -0.61
N ALA A 259 14.93 -17.50 0.45
CA ALA A 259 13.85 -17.61 1.44
C ALA A 259 14.38 -17.79 2.86
N GLY A 260 13.49 -17.71 3.85
CA GLY A 260 13.85 -18.06 5.22
C GLY A 260 14.75 -17.04 5.91
N GLU A 261 15.56 -17.56 6.82
CA GLU A 261 16.48 -16.80 7.68
C GLU A 261 17.52 -15.98 6.89
N ALA A 262 17.89 -16.41 5.69
CA ALA A 262 18.82 -15.66 4.84
C ALA A 262 18.26 -14.29 4.45
N VAL A 263 16.95 -14.22 4.15
CA VAL A 263 16.27 -12.96 3.86
C VAL A 263 16.15 -12.09 5.11
N ASP A 264 15.87 -12.69 6.27
CA ASP A 264 15.84 -11.96 7.55
C ASP A 264 17.18 -11.30 7.84
N ARG A 265 18.30 -12.01 7.65
CA ARG A 265 19.63 -11.43 7.86
C ARG A 265 19.86 -10.20 6.99
N VAL A 266 19.41 -10.21 5.75
CA VAL A 266 19.50 -9.04 4.85
C VAL A 266 18.61 -7.91 5.35
N LEU A 267 17.32 -8.16 5.57
CA LEU A 267 16.35 -7.14 5.94
C LEU A 267 16.63 -6.54 7.34
N MET A 268 16.92 -7.36 8.33
CA MET A 268 17.17 -6.94 9.72
C MET A 268 18.57 -6.32 9.92
N SER A 269 19.47 -6.41 8.93
CA SER A 269 20.71 -5.61 8.93
C SER A 269 20.45 -4.11 8.73
N LEU A 270 19.25 -3.75 8.28
CA LEU A 270 18.83 -2.39 8.02
C LEU A 270 18.30 -1.74 9.30
N ARG A 271 18.81 -0.55 9.63
CA ARG A 271 18.39 0.15 10.85
C ARG A 271 16.90 0.48 10.84
N GLY A 272 16.20 0.07 11.89
CA GLY A 272 14.76 0.28 12.06
C GLY A 272 13.88 -0.79 11.39
N ILE A 273 14.49 -1.88 10.92
CA ILE A 273 13.77 -3.06 10.42
C ILE A 273 14.03 -4.20 11.40
N GLY A 274 12.96 -4.67 12.03
CA GLY A 274 12.97 -5.82 12.95
C GLY A 274 12.23 -7.02 12.38
N ILE A 275 12.06 -8.06 13.21
CA ILE A 275 11.43 -9.34 12.82
C ILE A 275 10.03 -9.14 12.20
N TRP A 276 9.20 -8.29 12.80
CA TRP A 276 7.86 -7.97 12.30
C TRP A 276 7.88 -7.40 10.87
N THR A 277 8.73 -6.39 10.62
CA THR A 277 8.84 -5.76 9.31
C THR A 277 9.47 -6.69 8.26
N SER A 278 10.42 -7.53 8.68
CA SER A 278 10.98 -8.58 7.83
C SER A 278 9.90 -9.56 7.37
N ALA A 279 9.10 -10.06 8.33
CA ALA A 279 8.00 -10.97 8.06
C ALA A 279 6.98 -10.35 7.10
N GLU A 280 6.44 -9.15 7.36
CA GLU A 280 5.48 -8.49 6.47
C GLU A 280 6.04 -8.28 5.06
N THR A 281 7.33 -7.93 4.95
CA THR A 281 8.01 -7.79 3.65
C THR A 281 8.08 -9.12 2.91
N ARG A 282 8.54 -10.20 3.57
CA ARG A 282 8.63 -11.54 2.99
C ARG A 282 7.27 -12.08 2.58
N ILE A 283 6.26 -11.88 3.42
CA ILE A 283 4.89 -12.26 3.18
C ILE A 283 4.33 -11.61 1.89
N ARG A 284 4.53 -10.31 1.68
CA ARG A 284 3.99 -9.61 0.48
C ARG A 284 4.85 -9.75 -0.75
N ALA A 285 6.17 -9.62 -0.62
CA ALA A 285 7.09 -9.59 -1.74
C ALA A 285 7.46 -10.99 -2.22
N LEU A 286 7.65 -11.94 -1.29
CA LEU A 286 8.19 -13.27 -1.59
C LEU A 286 7.12 -14.37 -1.48
N GLY A 287 5.95 -14.06 -0.93
CA GLY A 287 4.87 -15.03 -0.74
C GLY A 287 5.24 -16.11 0.27
N ASP A 288 5.99 -15.73 1.30
CA ASP A 288 6.56 -16.66 2.26
C ASP A 288 5.46 -17.39 3.06
N PRO A 289 5.36 -18.73 2.94
CA PRO A 289 4.31 -19.50 3.61
C PRO A 289 4.59 -19.75 5.10
N ASP A 290 5.76 -19.34 5.60
CA ASP A 290 6.22 -19.64 6.95
C ASP A 290 6.55 -18.40 7.79
N ALA A 291 6.64 -17.23 7.18
CA ALA A 291 6.90 -15.97 7.89
C ALA A 291 5.77 -15.63 8.88
N VAL A 292 6.15 -15.36 10.14
CA VAL A 292 5.23 -14.96 11.21
C VAL A 292 5.57 -13.54 11.65
N SER A 293 4.59 -12.65 11.65
CA SER A 293 4.74 -11.26 12.08
C SER A 293 4.73 -11.15 13.61
N VAL A 294 5.78 -11.70 14.24
CA VAL A 294 6.03 -11.62 15.69
C VAL A 294 6.02 -10.16 16.14
N ALA A 295 5.50 -9.88 17.34
CA ALA A 295 5.26 -8.53 17.88
C ALA A 295 4.18 -7.73 17.15
N ASP A 296 3.35 -8.38 16.34
CA ASP A 296 2.09 -7.80 15.90
C ASP A 296 1.12 -7.70 17.08
N TYR A 297 0.47 -6.54 17.21
CA TYR A 297 -0.36 -6.21 18.36
C TYR A 297 -1.58 -7.14 18.54
N HIS A 298 -2.06 -7.75 17.46
CA HIS A 298 -3.26 -8.59 17.45
C HIS A 298 -2.96 -10.06 17.17
N LEU A 299 -1.94 -10.35 16.36
CA LEU A 299 -1.72 -11.70 15.82
C LEU A 299 -1.63 -12.79 16.88
N ALA A 300 -0.81 -12.62 17.92
CA ALA A 300 -0.65 -13.63 18.98
C ALA A 300 -1.97 -13.94 19.69
N HIS A 301 -2.75 -12.90 19.99
CA HIS A 301 -4.07 -13.04 20.60
C HIS A 301 -5.06 -13.76 19.69
N GLU A 302 -5.06 -13.43 18.39
CA GLU A 302 -5.94 -14.04 17.39
C GLU A 302 -5.59 -15.52 17.17
N VAL A 303 -4.30 -15.85 17.05
CA VAL A 303 -3.81 -17.23 16.90
C VAL A 303 -4.10 -18.04 18.15
N GLY A 304 -3.76 -17.52 19.34
CA GLY A 304 -4.05 -18.18 20.62
C GLY A 304 -5.53 -18.49 20.76
N ASN A 305 -6.39 -17.50 20.54
CA ASN A 305 -7.83 -17.68 20.68
C ASN A 305 -8.38 -18.68 19.64
N ALA A 306 -7.87 -18.67 18.40
CA ALA A 306 -8.30 -19.60 17.37
C ALA A 306 -7.89 -21.06 17.67
N LEU A 307 -6.71 -21.28 18.24
CA LEU A 307 -6.15 -22.63 18.45
C LEU A 307 -6.37 -23.19 19.85
N THR A 308 -6.61 -22.34 20.85
CA THR A 308 -6.76 -22.78 22.26
C THR A 308 -7.97 -22.18 22.97
N GLY A 309 -8.67 -21.23 22.35
CA GLY A 309 -9.78 -20.49 22.96
C GLY A 309 -9.36 -19.40 23.94
N HIS A 310 -8.06 -19.16 24.13
CA HIS A 310 -7.53 -18.15 25.05
C HIS A 310 -6.37 -17.36 24.42
N ARG A 311 -6.11 -16.16 24.93
CA ARG A 311 -5.01 -15.30 24.45
C ARG A 311 -3.65 -15.89 24.83
N VAL A 312 -2.68 -15.73 23.95
CA VAL A 312 -1.25 -16.02 24.21
C VAL A 312 -0.41 -14.81 23.82
N ASP A 313 0.85 -14.79 24.27
CA ASP A 313 1.88 -13.87 23.82
C ASP A 313 2.62 -14.41 22.59
N ASP A 314 3.67 -13.70 22.14
CA ASP A 314 4.44 -14.07 20.96
C ASP A 314 5.11 -15.45 21.09
N ASP A 315 5.67 -15.76 22.26
CA ASP A 315 6.33 -17.05 22.49
C ASP A 315 5.30 -18.19 22.44
N GLY A 316 4.16 -18.03 23.13
CA GLY A 316 3.07 -19.00 23.05
C GLY A 316 2.48 -19.13 21.64
N MET A 317 2.40 -18.05 20.87
CA MET A 317 1.99 -18.12 19.46
C MET A 317 2.96 -18.96 18.64
N LEU A 318 4.26 -18.78 18.81
CA LEU A 318 5.28 -19.55 18.08
C LEU A 318 5.22 -21.03 18.45
N GLU A 319 5.08 -21.36 19.74
CA GLU A 319 4.89 -22.74 20.20
C GLU A 319 3.65 -23.40 19.56
N LEU A 320 2.52 -22.67 19.50
CA LEU A 320 1.30 -23.18 18.87
C LEU A 320 1.43 -23.40 17.37
N LEU A 321 2.25 -22.59 16.69
CA LEU A 321 2.45 -22.67 15.24
C LEU A 321 3.53 -23.66 14.83
N GLU A 322 4.43 -24.07 15.75
CA GLU A 322 5.54 -24.98 15.50
C GLU A 322 5.15 -26.29 14.76
N PRO A 323 4.00 -26.94 15.04
CA PRO A 323 3.59 -28.12 14.30
C PRO A 323 3.42 -27.91 12.78
N TRP A 324 3.32 -26.66 12.32
CA TRP A 324 3.23 -26.27 10.92
C TRP A 324 4.45 -25.50 10.44
N ALA A 325 5.64 -25.71 11.02
CA ALA A 325 6.89 -25.16 10.48
C ALA A 325 7.01 -25.40 8.96
N GLY A 326 7.34 -24.35 8.21
CA GLY A 326 7.29 -24.30 6.75
C GLY A 326 5.96 -23.78 6.18
N HIS A 327 4.90 -23.71 7.00
CA HIS A 327 3.54 -23.32 6.61
C HIS A 327 2.83 -22.45 7.67
N ARG A 328 3.58 -21.85 8.61
CA ARG A 328 2.97 -21.07 9.72
C ARG A 328 2.13 -19.90 9.23
N GLN A 329 2.58 -19.19 8.20
CA GLN A 329 1.79 -18.13 7.60
C GLN A 329 0.52 -18.69 6.95
N ARG A 330 0.57 -19.86 6.33
CA ARG A 330 -0.63 -20.51 5.76
C ARG A 330 -1.69 -20.77 6.83
N VAL A 331 -1.29 -21.22 8.01
CA VAL A 331 -2.20 -21.38 9.16
C VAL A 331 -2.84 -20.05 9.55
N ILE A 332 -2.04 -18.99 9.65
CA ILE A 332 -2.51 -17.63 9.93
C ILE A 332 -3.52 -17.17 8.85
N ARG A 333 -3.23 -17.40 7.57
CA ARG A 333 -4.14 -17.09 6.45
C ARG A 333 -5.45 -17.87 6.55
N LEU A 334 -5.40 -19.12 6.98
CA LEU A 334 -6.60 -19.94 7.22
C LEU A 334 -7.39 -19.41 8.43
N ILE A 335 -6.75 -19.07 9.55
CA ILE A 335 -7.44 -18.48 10.72
C ILE A 335 -8.23 -17.23 10.28
N TYR A 336 -7.61 -16.32 9.53
CA TYR A 336 -8.29 -15.15 8.98
C TYR A 336 -9.42 -15.47 8.00
N ALA A 337 -9.26 -16.50 7.16
CA ALA A 337 -10.32 -16.96 6.25
C ALA A 337 -11.47 -17.66 6.99
N GLY A 338 -11.19 -18.23 8.17
CA GLY A 338 -12.17 -18.90 9.02
C GLY A 338 -13.12 -17.94 9.73
N GLY A 339 -12.73 -16.68 9.88
CA GLY A 339 -13.56 -15.64 10.49
C GLY A 339 -13.73 -15.76 12.01
N VAL A 340 -12.95 -16.65 12.65
CA VAL A 340 -12.88 -16.74 14.11
C VAL A 340 -12.30 -15.43 14.62
N ARG A 341 -13.10 -14.67 15.37
CA ARG A 341 -12.71 -13.40 15.96
C ARG A 341 -12.84 -13.51 17.46
N GLU A 342 -11.86 -12.96 18.18
CA GLU A 342 -11.96 -12.73 19.61
C GLU A 342 -13.23 -11.93 19.93
N GLN A 343 -13.92 -12.29 21.02
CA GLN A 343 -15.01 -11.48 21.54
C GLN A 343 -14.43 -10.12 21.96
N ARG A 344 -14.82 -9.06 21.24
CA ARG A 344 -14.28 -7.71 21.41
C ARG A 344 -14.51 -7.24 22.85
N ARG A 345 -13.43 -6.99 23.60
CA ARG A 345 -13.48 -6.32 24.90
C ARG A 345 -12.66 -5.04 24.83
N GLY A 346 -13.34 -3.91 24.67
CA GLY A 346 -12.75 -2.57 24.82
C GLY A 346 -13.04 -1.61 23.66
N PRO A 347 -13.05 -0.28 23.93
CA PRO A 347 -13.17 0.75 22.90
C PRO A 347 -11.94 0.76 21.98
N ARG A 348 -12.13 1.15 20.70
CA ARG A 348 -11.03 1.29 19.73
C ARG A 348 -9.97 2.23 20.30
N LEU A 349 -8.68 1.86 20.19
CA LEU A 349 -7.58 2.82 20.37
C LEU A 349 -7.87 4.03 19.49
N HIS A 350 -8.00 5.20 20.12
CA HIS A 350 -8.20 6.44 19.38
C HIS A 350 -6.89 6.74 18.64
N PRO A 351 -6.92 7.07 17.33
CA PRO A 351 -5.71 7.46 16.63
C PRO A 351 -5.05 8.61 17.37
N GLU A 352 -3.77 8.45 17.71
CA GLU A 352 -2.95 9.59 18.14
C GLU A 352 -2.65 10.44 16.91
N ASP A 353 -2.97 11.73 16.98
CA ASP A 353 -2.65 12.70 15.92
C ASP A 353 -1.32 13.39 16.27
N HIS A 354 -0.31 13.13 15.46
CA HIS A 354 1.03 13.71 15.62
C HIS A 354 1.29 14.88 14.68
N ARG A 355 0.30 15.32 13.88
CA ARG A 355 0.49 16.34 12.84
C ARG A 355 0.73 17.75 13.38
N ASP A 356 0.46 17.98 14.67
CA ASP A 356 0.65 19.28 15.32
C ASP A 356 1.87 19.30 16.26
N ARG A 357 2.72 18.27 16.24
CA ARG A 357 3.93 18.16 17.08
C ARG A 357 5.23 18.33 16.31
#